data_AF-A0A3R5SMW3-F1
#
_entry.id   AF-A0A3R5SMW3-F1
#
_cell.length_a   1.000
_cell.length_b   1.000
_cell.length_c   1.000
_cell.angle_alpha   90.00
_cell.angle_beta   90.00
_cell.angle_gamma   90.00
#
_symmetry.space_group_name_H-M   'P 1'
#
loop_
_entity.id
_entity.type
_entity.pdbx_description
1 polymer ?
#
loop_
_entity_poly.entity_id
_entity_poly.type
_entity_poly.pdbx_seq_one_letter_code
_entity_poly.pdbx_strand_id
1 'polypeptide(L)'
;MKGWLVDLVNRFGELKGFQILLKRFQDGPQMSVPLVAALIKPFGQCNEVLTPHTVEKYMMPIVEIVPKFLDSLTDEELKKETKTEAKNDALSSIIKALKQLVSRLPDQEETIKNLEIFRLKMILR
;
A
#
# COMPACT_ATOMS: atom_id res chain seq x y z
N MET A 1 20.31 10.53 -11.86
CA MET A 1 20.55 10.89 -10.45
C MET A 1 19.21 11.02 -9.74
N LYS A 2 18.95 10.18 -8.72
CA LYS A 2 17.73 10.21 -7.88
C LYS A 2 17.99 10.81 -6.48
N GLY A 3 19.06 11.60 -6.33
CA GLY A 3 19.55 12.11 -5.03
C GLY A 3 18.47 12.83 -4.22
N TRP A 4 17.74 13.76 -4.84
CA TRP A 4 16.65 14.50 -4.16
C TRP A 4 15.55 13.59 -3.60
N LEU A 5 15.25 12.47 -4.27
CA LEU A 5 14.22 11.53 -3.83
C LEU A 5 14.72 10.72 -2.64
N VAL A 6 16.00 10.33 -2.66
CA VAL A 6 16.66 9.68 -1.51
C VAL A 6 16.67 10.63 -0.31
N ASP A 7 17.03 11.90 -0.49
CA ASP A 7 17.03 12.89 0.59
C ASP A 7 15.64 13.13 1.16
N LEU A 8 14.61 13.19 0.31
CA LEU A 8 13.22 13.34 0.74
C LEU A 8 12.75 12.14 1.58
N VAL A 9 13.05 10.93 1.13
CA VAL A 9 12.68 9.68 1.83
C VAL A 9 13.44 9.55 3.15
N ASN A 10 14.73 9.88 3.17
CA ASN A 10 15.53 9.92 4.39
C ASN A 10 14.97 10.94 5.37
N ARG A 11 14.65 12.15 4.90
CA ARG A 11 14.04 13.20 5.73
C ARG A 11 12.68 12.77 6.29
N PHE A 12 11.86 12.08 5.50
CA PHE A 12 10.62 11.48 5.98
C PHE A 12 10.87 10.48 7.11
N GLY A 13 11.91 9.63 6.97
CA GLY A 13 12.34 8.70 8.00
C GLY A 13 12.84 9.37 9.29
N GLU A 14 13.69 10.41 9.17
CA GLU A 14 14.20 11.20 10.30
C GLU A 14 13.07 11.82 11.14
N LEU A 15 12.00 12.26 10.47
CA LEU A 15 10.80 12.82 11.09
C LEU A 15 9.85 11.74 11.63
N LYS A 16 10.30 10.49 11.74
CA LYS A 16 9.50 9.32 12.16
C LYS A 16 8.29 9.06 11.25
N GLY A 17 8.33 9.53 10.01
CA GLY A 17 7.22 9.45 9.07
C GLY A 17 6.76 8.01 8.84
N PHE A 18 7.68 7.05 8.72
CA PHE A 18 7.32 5.63 8.53
C PHE A 18 6.60 5.04 9.76
N GLN A 19 7.02 5.41 10.96
CA GLN A 19 6.37 4.98 12.20
C GLN A 19 4.97 5.58 12.32
N ILE A 20 4.83 6.88 12.01
CA ILE A 20 3.54 7.58 12.03
C ILE A 20 2.59 6.99 10.97
N LEU A 21 3.11 6.70 9.78
CA LEU A 21 2.37 6.05 8.71
C LEU A 21 1.86 4.68 9.15
N LEU A 22 2.74 3.81 9.67
CA LEU A 22 2.34 2.50 10.17
C LEU A 22 1.28 2.62 11.28
N LYS A 23 1.47 3.54 12.23
CA LYS A 23 0.49 3.80 13.29
C LYS A 23 -0.86 4.26 12.73
N ARG A 24 -0.88 5.04 11.64
CA ARG A 24 -2.13 5.46 10.98
C ARG A 24 -2.93 4.26 10.44
N PHE A 25 -2.25 3.19 10.00
CA PHE A 25 -2.87 1.95 9.54
C PHE A 25 -3.28 1.01 10.68
N GLN A 26 -2.55 1.02 11.81
CA GLN A 26 -2.83 0.14 12.96
C GLN A 26 -3.92 0.70 13.88
N ASP A 27 -3.79 1.96 14.28
CA ASP A 27 -4.59 2.56 15.37
C ASP A 27 -5.41 3.77 14.92
N GLY A 28 -5.30 4.14 13.64
CA GLY A 28 -5.93 5.35 13.13
C GLY A 28 -7.45 5.21 12.95
N PRO A 29 -8.17 6.33 12.79
CA PRO A 29 -9.60 6.32 12.47
C PRO A 29 -9.90 5.52 11.19
N GLN A 30 -11.16 5.10 11.01
CA GLN A 30 -11.62 4.40 9.81
C GLN A 30 -11.09 5.08 8.54
N MET A 31 -10.48 4.27 7.66
CA MET A 31 -9.89 4.75 6.40
C MET A 31 -10.86 4.50 5.26
N SER A 32 -10.78 5.35 4.22
CA SER A 32 -11.44 5.13 2.94
C SER A 32 -10.45 4.56 1.92
N VAL A 33 -10.96 3.90 0.89
CA VAL A 33 -10.12 3.36 -0.21
C VAL A 33 -9.25 4.47 -0.86
N PRO A 34 -9.76 5.68 -1.15
CA PRO A 34 -8.94 6.77 -1.67
C PRO A 34 -7.82 7.20 -0.73
N LEU A 35 -8.06 7.21 0.58
CA LEU A 35 -7.04 7.57 1.56
C LEU A 35 -5.91 6.53 1.59
N VAL A 36 -6.28 5.23 1.58
CA VAL A 36 -5.28 4.14 1.49
C VAL A 36 -4.46 4.28 0.21
N ALA A 37 -5.10 4.52 -0.94
CA ALA A 37 -4.39 4.73 -2.20
C ALA A 37 -3.41 5.92 -2.12
N ALA A 38 -3.84 7.05 -1.58
CA ALA A 38 -3.01 8.24 -1.44
C ALA A 38 -1.80 8.03 -0.52
N LEU A 39 -1.95 7.22 0.53
CA LEU A 39 -0.89 6.94 1.50
C LEU A 39 0.12 5.91 0.97
N ILE A 40 -0.31 4.90 0.20
CA ILE A 40 0.56 3.79 -0.24
C ILE A 40 1.23 4.06 -1.57
N LYS A 41 0.51 4.67 -2.52
CA LYS A 41 0.98 4.84 -3.90
C LYS A 41 2.35 5.54 -4.01
N PRO A 42 2.64 6.63 -3.27
CA PRO A 42 3.95 7.27 -3.32
C PRO A 42 5.10 6.31 -3.00
N PHE A 43 4.94 5.46 -1.98
CA PHE A 43 5.96 4.48 -1.57
C PHE A 43 6.10 3.32 -2.56
N GLY A 44 5.01 2.90 -3.19
CA GLY A 44 5.08 1.96 -4.33
C GLY A 44 5.87 2.55 -5.50
N GLN A 45 5.70 3.84 -5.80
CA GLN A 45 6.40 4.53 -6.89
C GLN A 45 7.89 4.77 -6.60
N CYS A 46 8.25 5.03 -5.34
CA CYS A 46 9.65 5.23 -4.92
C CYS A 46 10.28 4.01 -4.24
N ASN A 47 9.74 2.80 -4.44
CA ASN A 47 10.17 1.57 -3.76
C ASN A 47 11.69 1.32 -3.88
N GLU A 48 12.29 1.70 -5.01
CA GLU A 48 13.71 1.50 -5.32
C GLU A 48 14.67 2.28 -4.41
N VAL A 49 14.22 3.39 -3.82
CA VAL A 49 15.01 4.18 -2.86
C VAL A 49 14.74 3.78 -1.41
N LEU A 50 13.81 2.86 -1.16
CA LEU A 50 13.59 2.29 0.16
C LEU A 50 14.61 1.17 0.42
N THR A 51 15.14 1.16 1.64
CA THR A 51 16.00 0.07 2.12
C THR A 51 15.16 -1.16 2.46
N PRO A 52 15.68 -2.39 2.28
CA PRO A 52 14.99 -3.61 2.69
C PRO A 52 14.51 -3.55 4.15
N HIS A 53 15.35 -3.07 5.07
CA HIS A 53 15.00 -2.90 6.48
C HIS A 53 13.78 -1.98 6.68
N THR A 54 13.67 -0.88 5.94
CA THR A 54 12.51 0.03 6.05
C THR A 54 11.24 -0.63 5.54
N VAL A 55 11.34 -1.37 4.44
CA VAL A 55 10.21 -2.10 3.86
C VAL A 55 9.74 -3.18 4.82
N GLU A 56 10.65 -4.03 5.29
CA GLU A 56 10.35 -5.11 6.23
C GLU A 56 9.74 -4.57 7.53
N LYS A 57 10.35 -3.55 8.13
CA LYS A 57 9.92 -3.04 9.44
C LYS A 57 8.60 -2.28 9.40
N TYR A 58 8.36 -1.47 8.36
CA TYR A 58 7.24 -0.53 8.35
C TYR A 58 6.21 -0.80 7.24
N MET A 59 6.65 -1.27 6.06
CA MET A 59 5.75 -1.45 4.92
C MET A 59 5.10 -2.83 4.92
N MET A 60 5.80 -3.90 5.34
CA MET A 60 5.22 -5.25 5.37
C MET A 60 3.99 -5.37 6.28
N PRO A 61 3.96 -4.80 7.50
CA PRO A 61 2.73 -4.79 8.29
C PRO A 61 1.57 -4.09 7.57
N ILE A 62 1.86 -3.04 6.79
CA ILE A 62 0.85 -2.34 5.99
C ILE A 62 0.37 -3.22 4.82
N VAL A 63 1.28 -3.96 4.17
CA VAL A 63 0.95 -4.96 3.13
C VAL A 63 0.00 -6.04 3.67
N GLU A 64 0.11 -6.39 4.94
CA GLU A 64 -0.80 -7.35 5.58
C GLU A 64 -2.14 -6.73 6.01
N ILE A 65 -2.13 -5.47 6.47
CA ILE A 65 -3.34 -4.77 6.94
C ILE A 65 -4.26 -4.39 5.78
N VAL A 66 -3.70 -3.89 4.67
CA VAL A 66 -4.50 -3.30 3.58
C VAL A 66 -5.43 -4.33 2.91
N PRO A 67 -5.00 -5.56 2.56
CA PRO A 67 -5.91 -6.57 2.02
C PRO A 67 -7.04 -6.92 3.00
N LYS A 68 -6.74 -7.05 4.30
CA LYS A 68 -7.75 -7.32 5.33
C LYS A 68 -8.79 -6.21 5.42
N PHE A 69 -8.33 -4.95 5.38
CA PHE A 69 -9.22 -3.79 5.33
C PHE A 69 -10.11 -3.83 4.08
N LEU A 70 -9.53 -4.00 2.89
CA LEU A 70 -10.29 -4.05 1.64
C LEU A 70 -11.30 -5.21 1.60
N ASP A 71 -10.96 -6.36 2.17
CA ASP A 71 -11.86 -7.50 2.24
C ASP A 71 -13.02 -7.29 3.21
N SER A 72 -12.80 -6.50 4.26
CA SER A 72 -13.82 -6.18 5.29
C SER A 72 -14.92 -5.25 4.79
N LEU A 73 -14.70 -4.54 3.68
CA LEU A 73 -15.70 -3.64 3.11
C LEU A 73 -16.84 -4.45 2.49
N THR A 74 -18.08 -3.99 2.70
CA THR A 74 -19.26 -4.54 2.03
C THR A 74 -19.26 -4.17 0.55
N ASP A 75 -20.01 -4.91 -0.27
CA ASP A 75 -20.11 -4.61 -1.70
C ASP A 75 -20.75 -3.23 -1.94
N GLU A 76 -21.61 -2.76 -1.05
CA GLU A 76 -22.16 -1.40 -1.11
C GLU A 76 -21.11 -0.32 -0.82
N GLU A 77 -20.24 -0.53 0.17
CA GLU A 77 -19.15 0.38 0.48
C GLU A 77 -18.11 0.38 -0.63
N LEU A 78 -17.73 -0.80 -1.13
CA LEU A 78 -16.87 -0.92 -2.31
C LEU A 78 -17.49 -0.18 -3.49
N LYS A 79 -18.78 -0.39 -3.78
CA LYS A 79 -19.49 0.34 -4.85
C LYS A 79 -19.55 1.84 -4.62
N LYS A 80 -19.77 2.30 -3.39
CA LYS A 80 -19.76 3.74 -3.02
C LYS A 80 -18.39 4.36 -3.25
N GLU A 81 -17.33 3.61 -2.95
CA GLU A 81 -15.94 4.00 -3.20
C GLU A 81 -15.57 3.92 -4.70
N THR A 82 -16.28 3.11 -5.52
CA THR A 82 -15.98 2.83 -6.94
C THR A 82 -16.96 3.42 -7.98
N LYS A 83 -17.88 4.34 -7.62
CA LYS A 83 -18.92 4.89 -8.55
C LYS A 83 -18.41 5.67 -9.79
N THR A 84 -17.12 5.64 -10.14
CA THR A 84 -16.57 6.33 -11.32
C THR A 84 -15.49 5.47 -11.98
N GLU A 85 -15.44 5.45 -13.32
CA GLU A 85 -14.47 4.65 -14.10
C GLU A 85 -13.00 4.91 -13.69
N ALA A 86 -12.68 6.14 -13.26
CA ALA A 86 -11.38 6.53 -12.72
C ALA A 86 -10.98 5.87 -11.37
N LYS A 87 -11.84 5.05 -10.76
CA LYS A 87 -11.66 4.51 -9.39
C LYS A 87 -11.54 2.99 -9.29
N ASN A 88 -11.89 2.19 -10.30
CA ASN A 88 -11.42 0.79 -10.40
C ASN A 88 -9.88 0.73 -10.53
N ASP A 89 -9.29 1.81 -11.02
CA ASP A 89 -7.86 2.08 -10.93
C ASP A 89 -7.35 2.21 -9.50
N ALA A 90 -8.17 2.64 -8.53
CA ALA A 90 -7.71 2.84 -7.15
C ALA A 90 -7.34 1.51 -6.50
N LEU A 91 -8.24 0.50 -6.52
CA LEU A 91 -7.94 -0.84 -6.00
C LEU A 91 -6.75 -1.46 -6.73
N SER A 92 -6.76 -1.42 -8.06
CA SER A 92 -5.66 -1.96 -8.88
C SER A 92 -4.33 -1.26 -8.58
N SER A 93 -4.35 0.06 -8.36
CA SER A 93 -3.16 0.85 -8.02
C SER A 93 -2.65 0.59 -6.60
N ILE A 94 -3.55 0.35 -5.64
CA ILE A 94 -3.18 -0.08 -4.28
C ILE A 94 -2.44 -1.40 -4.38
N ILE A 95 -3.03 -2.42 -5.02
CA ILE A 95 -2.40 -3.74 -5.11
C ILE A 95 -1.06 -3.66 -5.86
N LYS A 96 -1.00 -2.88 -6.94
CA LYS A 96 0.26 -2.63 -7.67
C LYS A 96 1.32 -2.03 -6.75
N ALA A 97 0.98 -1.02 -5.95
CA ALA A 97 1.90 -0.37 -5.03
C ALA A 97 2.37 -1.33 -3.93
N LEU A 98 1.47 -2.15 -3.36
CA LEU A 98 1.84 -3.19 -2.39
C LEU A 98 2.83 -4.20 -2.98
N LYS A 99 2.58 -4.69 -4.21
CA LYS A 99 3.52 -5.60 -4.89
C LYS A 99 4.88 -4.97 -5.14
N GLN A 100 4.91 -3.68 -5.51
CA GLN A 100 6.17 -2.94 -5.68
C GLN A 100 6.96 -2.88 -4.37
N LEU A 101 6.29 -2.65 -3.23
CA LEU A 101 6.93 -2.69 -1.93
C LEU A 101 7.48 -4.08 -1.59
N VAL A 102 6.64 -5.11 -1.74
CA VAL A 102 7.03 -6.50 -1.45
C VAL A 102 8.22 -6.96 -2.29
N SER A 103 8.30 -6.55 -3.56
CA SER A 103 9.41 -6.89 -4.46
C SER A 103 10.80 -6.38 -4.03
N ARG A 104 10.87 -5.56 -2.97
CA ARG A 104 12.13 -5.10 -2.36
C ARG A 104 12.76 -6.12 -1.42
N LEU A 105 12.03 -7.18 -1.06
CA LEU A 105 12.49 -8.24 -0.17
C LEU A 105 12.67 -9.55 -0.95
N PRO A 106 13.69 -10.37 -0.61
CA PRO A 106 13.85 -11.71 -1.16
C PRO A 106 12.75 -12.65 -0.66
N ASP A 107 12.53 -13.75 -1.37
CA ASP A 107 11.66 -14.87 -0.95
C ASP A 107 10.19 -14.48 -0.67
N GLN A 108 9.67 -13.51 -1.43
CA GLN A 108 8.29 -13.02 -1.31
C GLN A 108 7.37 -13.43 -2.48
N GLU A 109 7.73 -14.45 -3.27
CA GLU A 109 6.93 -14.88 -4.42
C GLU A 109 5.49 -15.26 -4.01
N GLU A 110 5.34 -15.91 -2.86
CA GLU A 110 4.03 -16.29 -2.33
C GLU A 110 3.18 -15.07 -1.98
N THR A 111 3.76 -14.08 -1.29
CA THR A 111 3.07 -12.82 -0.95
C THR A 111 2.62 -12.08 -2.21
N ILE A 112 3.49 -12.00 -3.23
CA ILE A 112 3.17 -11.39 -4.52
C ILE A 112 2.02 -12.13 -5.22
N LYS A 113 2.04 -13.47 -5.20
CA LYS A 113 0.96 -14.31 -5.76
C LYS A 113 -0.36 -14.10 -5.02
N ASN A 114 -0.33 -14.05 -3.69
CA ASN A 114 -1.51 -13.82 -2.86
C ASN A 114 -2.14 -12.45 -3.13
N LEU A 115 -1.32 -11.41 -3.32
CA LEU A 115 -1.79 -10.07 -3.72
C LEU A 115 -2.46 -10.08 -5.11
N GLU A 116 -1.93 -10.85 -6.07
CA GLU A 116 -2.55 -10.99 -7.40
C GLU A 116 -3.89 -11.73 -7.33
N ILE A 117 -3.95 -12.83 -6.58
CA ILE A 117 -5.21 -13.56 -6.34
C ILE A 117 -6.22 -12.62 -5.67
N PHE A 118 -5.79 -11.85 -4.67
CA PHE A 118 -6.63 -10.87 -4.01
C PHE A 118 -7.14 -9.79 -4.97
N ARG A 119 -6.31 -9.28 -5.88
CA ARG A 119 -6.76 -8.32 -6.92
C ARG A 119 -7.90 -8.91 -7.76
N LEU A 120 -7.74 -10.16 -8.21
CA LEU A 120 -8.76 -10.86 -9.00
C LEU A 120 -10.06 -11.03 -8.19
N LYS A 121 -9.95 -11.43 -6.91
CA LYS A 121 -11.10 -11.52 -5.99
C LYS A 121 -11.84 -10.18 -5.92
N MET A 122 -11.12 -9.07 -5.78
CA MET A 122 -11.73 -7.74 -5.66
C MET A 122 -12.40 -7.24 -6.95
N ILE A 123 -11.89 -7.62 -8.13
CA ILE A 123 -12.50 -7.26 -9.42
C ILE A 123 -13.81 -8.03 -9.64
N LEU A 124 -13.93 -9.23 -9.07
CA LEU A 124 -15.10 -10.10 -9.23
C LEU A 124 -16.18 -9.90 -8.16
N ARG A 125 -15.93 -9.06 -7.14
CA ARG A 125 -16.91 -8.65 -6.13
C ARG A 125 -17.75 -7.48 -6.64
#